data_AF-A0A0K2GDP3-F1
#
_entry.id   AF-A0A0K2GDP3-F1
#
_cell.length_a   1.000
_cell.length_b   1.000
_cell.length_c   1.000
_cell.angle_alpha   90.00
_cell.angle_beta   90.00
_cell.angle_gamma   90.00
#
_symmetry.space_group_name_H-M   'P 1'
#
loop_
_entity.id
_entity.type
_entity.pdbx_description
1 polymer ?
#
loop_
_entity_poly.entity_id
_entity_poly.type
_entity_poly.pdbx_seq_one_letter_code
_entity_poly.pdbx_strand_id
1 'polypeptide(L)'
;MAVHAHTSDFRVGAWAVVGIAIAFVPIVIAAIPPLADYPNHLARVHILSNLPRVPELAAYYRDVTSAQPNLAFDFVVGLLSRVMPLETAGKAFLALTILAMVGGTYALHRALHARASVWPFLSLLFVYNRLFLWGFVAYLFTLGCALAACAGWVALRGQPVIRLIAATVLATLLYLGHLYAFGVYALCIAGYELTVLWDRRRDLRRALAAAAMAAVQFAPAVYLFLFVSPTSGAAGATEWGPMWRKVAAPLNLLHNYHLAFDAACLALLAAVVLVGLLRRNLTFNRFMAAPLALLSITFLLMPDELFSSYGADKRLPIAIALVAIAASEWRAWSRLTAVALAALFVVRVALIAEVWAQSNGVYSNYLAAIDRVPYGAKLLVVVAHPSQISLPPIPAFEIANLAIVYRRAFVPSLFTFPREAGQAVAFSPDMQNLVKATPYHIVRPDDLTLLNDPDYARRAGPFRPELVSQYDCVLIINGRHLPIPPPDGEPLYEGPDVVLLKVNGVYAEQAS
;
A
#
# COMPACT_ATOMS: atom_id res chain seq x y z
N MET A 1 6.25 15.02 -42.38
CA MET A 1 6.35 13.97 -41.33
C MET A 1 6.57 14.53 -39.93
N ALA A 2 7.49 15.47 -39.70
CA ALA A 2 7.74 16.04 -38.35
C ALA A 2 6.53 16.77 -37.72
N VAL A 3 5.76 17.53 -38.51
CA VAL A 3 4.56 18.25 -38.01
C VAL A 3 3.46 17.29 -37.54
N HIS A 4 3.23 16.17 -38.24
CA HIS A 4 2.24 15.17 -37.81
C HIS A 4 2.67 14.40 -36.54
N ALA A 5 3.96 14.10 -36.39
CA ALA A 5 4.49 13.46 -35.18
C ALA A 5 4.37 14.38 -33.94
N HIS A 6 4.63 15.69 -34.10
CA HIS A 6 4.41 16.66 -33.02
C HIS A 6 2.94 16.77 -32.59
N THR A 7 1.99 16.71 -33.53
CA THR A 7 0.55 16.78 -33.20
C THR A 7 0.03 15.51 -32.50
N SER A 8 0.59 14.34 -32.77
CA SER A 8 0.20 13.10 -32.08
C SER A 8 0.70 13.07 -30.64
N ASP A 9 1.94 13.48 -30.41
CA ASP A 9 2.55 13.49 -29.08
C ASP A 9 1.86 14.50 -28.15
N PHE A 10 1.46 15.66 -28.68
CA PHE A 10 0.67 16.65 -27.95
C PHE A 10 -0.70 16.09 -27.51
N ARG A 11 -1.41 15.39 -28.39
CA ARG A 11 -2.71 14.79 -28.05
C ARG A 11 -2.58 13.68 -27.01
N VAL A 12 -1.54 12.85 -27.10
CA VAL A 12 -1.22 11.83 -26.09
C VAL A 12 -1.01 12.49 -24.72
N GLY A 13 -0.22 13.56 -24.67
CA GLY A 13 0.02 14.34 -23.46
C GLY A 13 -1.27 14.95 -22.87
N ALA A 14 -2.15 15.52 -23.70
CA ALA A 14 -3.41 16.08 -23.24
C ALA A 14 -4.33 15.04 -22.59
N TRP A 15 -4.49 13.86 -23.21
CA TRP A 15 -5.29 12.77 -22.64
C TRP A 15 -4.69 12.24 -21.34
N ALA A 16 -3.37 12.16 -21.25
CA ALA A 16 -2.67 11.78 -20.03
C ALA A 16 -2.99 12.74 -18.88
N VAL A 17 -2.87 14.05 -19.13
CA VAL A 17 -3.14 15.09 -18.13
C VAL A 17 -4.59 15.02 -17.65
N VAL A 18 -5.55 14.89 -18.57
CA VAL A 18 -6.97 14.77 -18.21
C VAL A 18 -7.24 13.50 -17.39
N GLY A 19 -6.69 12.36 -17.81
CA GLY A 19 -6.85 11.10 -17.08
C GLY A 19 -6.26 11.15 -15.67
N ILE A 20 -5.08 11.74 -15.51
CA ILE A 20 -4.42 11.92 -14.21
C ILE A 20 -5.21 12.90 -13.33
N ALA A 21 -5.70 14.02 -13.89
CA ALA A 21 -6.51 14.98 -13.16
C ALA A 21 -7.80 14.33 -12.61
N ILE A 22 -8.47 13.51 -13.42
CA ILE A 22 -9.63 12.72 -12.97
C ILE A 22 -9.22 11.76 -11.86
N ALA A 23 -8.10 11.05 -12.01
CA ALA A 23 -7.60 10.12 -10.99
C ALA A 23 -7.25 10.82 -9.66
N PHE A 24 -7.01 12.13 -9.63
CA PHE A 24 -6.76 12.86 -8.38
C PHE A 24 -8.03 13.27 -7.65
N VAL A 25 -9.20 13.26 -8.30
CA VAL A 25 -10.46 13.74 -7.71
C VAL A 25 -10.75 13.10 -6.36
N PRO A 26 -10.72 11.76 -6.17
CA PRO A 26 -10.97 11.16 -4.86
C PRO A 26 -10.03 11.68 -3.76
N ILE A 27 -8.73 11.82 -4.07
CA ILE A 27 -7.71 12.28 -3.10
C ILE A 27 -7.99 13.71 -2.64
N VAL A 28 -8.43 14.58 -3.56
CA VAL A 28 -8.69 15.99 -3.26
C VAL A 28 -9.94 16.16 -2.40
N ILE A 29 -11.02 15.43 -2.69
CA ILE A 29 -12.32 15.59 -2.01
C ILE A 29 -12.39 14.92 -0.63
N ALA A 30 -11.61 13.86 -0.40
CA ALA A 30 -11.55 13.21 0.90
C ALA A 30 -10.84 14.12 1.90
N ALA A 31 -11.46 14.38 3.06
CA ALA A 31 -10.80 15.06 4.18
C ALA A 31 -9.60 14.22 4.65
N ILE A 32 -9.87 12.96 4.96
CA ILE A 32 -8.87 11.91 5.22
C ILE A 32 -9.18 10.76 4.27
N PRO A 33 -8.28 10.43 3.31
CA PRO A 33 -8.46 9.29 2.42
C PRO A 33 -8.78 8.00 3.21
N PRO A 34 -9.93 7.34 2.94
CA PRO A 34 -10.41 6.19 3.69
C PRO A 34 -9.68 4.90 3.25
N LEU A 35 -8.36 4.86 3.41
CA LEU A 35 -7.54 3.68 3.17
C LEU A 35 -7.24 2.99 4.50
N ALA A 36 -7.26 1.66 4.51
CA ALA A 36 -7.20 0.89 5.76
C ALA A 36 -5.96 1.19 6.61
N ASP A 37 -4.77 1.15 6.03
CA ASP A 37 -3.49 1.37 6.74
C ASP A 37 -3.00 2.83 6.73
N TYR A 38 -3.74 3.76 6.09
CA TYR A 38 -3.27 5.14 5.93
C TYR A 38 -3.16 5.93 7.26
N PRO A 39 -4.11 5.84 8.20
CA PRO A 39 -3.94 6.41 9.53
C PRO A 39 -2.69 5.91 10.27
N ASN A 40 -2.37 4.62 10.14
CA ASN A 40 -1.19 4.00 10.74
C ASN A 40 0.10 4.58 10.12
N HIS A 41 0.14 4.77 8.80
CA HIS A 41 1.25 5.45 8.12
C HIS A 41 1.43 6.92 8.57
N LEU A 42 0.35 7.69 8.71
CA LEU A 42 0.43 9.06 9.20
C LEU A 42 0.94 9.12 10.64
N ALA A 43 0.44 8.24 11.52
CA ALA A 43 0.90 8.15 12.89
C ALA A 43 2.39 7.83 12.99
N ARG A 44 2.88 6.88 12.18
CA ARG A 44 4.31 6.53 12.12
C ARG A 44 5.18 7.73 11.74
N VAL A 45 4.81 8.48 10.71
CA VAL A 45 5.53 9.70 10.31
C VAL A 45 5.46 10.77 11.40
N HIS A 46 4.30 10.94 12.04
CA HIS A 46 4.13 11.89 13.13
C HIS A 46 5.08 11.57 14.29
N ILE A 47 5.16 10.31 14.71
CA ILE A 47 6.07 9.83 15.76
C ILE A 47 7.51 10.13 15.37
N LEU A 48 7.99 9.65 14.21
CA LEU A 48 9.37 9.82 13.77
C LEU A 48 9.79 11.30 13.66
N SER A 49 8.86 12.17 13.25
CA SER A 49 9.14 13.59 13.06
C SER A 49 9.15 14.40 14.38
N ASN A 50 8.49 13.89 15.42
CA ASN A 50 8.25 14.64 16.67
C ASN A 50 8.84 14.00 17.92
N LEU A 51 9.35 12.76 17.85
CA LEU A 51 9.92 12.03 18.98
C LEU A 51 10.91 12.85 19.83
N PRO A 52 11.86 13.62 19.24
CA PRO A 52 12.83 14.38 20.03
C PRO A 52 12.24 15.59 20.78
N ARG A 53 11.01 16.02 20.44
CA ARG A 53 10.40 17.28 20.90
C ARG A 53 9.14 17.08 21.74
N VAL A 54 8.55 15.90 21.70
CA VAL A 54 7.26 15.60 22.35
C VAL A 54 7.48 14.48 23.39
N PRO A 55 7.64 14.84 24.67
CA PRO A 55 7.92 13.88 25.74
C PRO A 55 6.90 12.74 25.85
N GLU A 56 5.63 13.04 25.59
CA GLU A 56 4.54 12.05 25.62
C GLU A 56 4.78 10.94 24.59
N LEU A 57 5.16 11.31 23.35
CA LEU A 57 5.48 10.33 22.32
C LEU A 57 6.76 9.55 22.66
N ALA A 58 7.77 10.20 23.22
CA ALA A 58 9.01 9.54 23.63
C ALA A 58 8.81 8.56 24.81
N ALA A 59 7.79 8.78 25.65
CA ALA A 59 7.42 7.86 26.72
C ALA A 59 6.82 6.54 26.17
N TYR A 60 6.14 6.60 25.02
CA TYR A 60 5.38 5.48 24.47
C TYR A 60 6.06 4.76 23.31
N TYR A 61 6.86 5.48 22.52
CA TYR A 61 7.40 5.02 21.25
C TYR A 61 8.91 5.24 21.17
N ARG A 62 9.55 4.50 20.27
CA ARG A 62 10.98 4.61 19.96
C ARG A 62 11.19 4.56 18.46
N ASP A 63 12.14 5.36 18.00
CA ASP A 63 12.69 5.25 16.66
C ASP A 63 13.64 4.04 16.60
N VAL A 64 13.32 3.09 15.73
CA VAL A 64 14.14 1.90 15.43
C VAL A 64 14.46 1.83 13.94
N THR A 65 14.45 2.99 13.27
CA THR A 65 14.80 3.11 11.85
C THR A 65 16.21 2.58 11.61
N SER A 66 16.30 1.55 10.77
CA SER A 66 17.52 1.01 10.21
C SER A 66 17.32 0.82 8.70
N ALA A 67 18.01 -0.12 8.07
CA ALA A 67 17.87 -0.43 6.65
C ALA A 67 16.70 -1.39 6.35
N GLN A 68 15.60 -1.36 7.12
CA GLN A 68 14.38 -2.11 6.78
C GLN A 68 13.76 -1.61 5.46
N PRO A 69 13.17 -2.51 4.66
CA PRO A 69 12.31 -2.12 3.56
C PRO A 69 11.02 -1.46 4.10
N ASN A 70 10.24 -0.83 3.22
CA ASN A 70 8.95 -0.16 3.52
C ASN A 70 9.07 1.28 4.05
N LEU A 71 10.17 1.96 3.73
CA LEU A 71 10.43 3.34 4.18
C LEU A 71 9.98 4.42 3.18
N ALA A 72 9.43 4.03 2.02
CA ALA A 72 9.04 5.00 0.98
C ALA A 72 8.07 6.06 1.49
N PHE A 73 7.02 5.65 2.21
CA PHE A 73 6.05 6.60 2.78
C PHE A 73 6.74 7.48 3.83
N ASP A 74 7.52 6.87 4.72
CA ASP A 74 8.13 7.56 5.87
C ASP A 74 9.09 8.65 5.44
N PHE A 75 9.98 8.35 4.49
CA PHE A 75 10.94 9.33 4.00
C PHE A 75 10.29 10.43 3.17
N VAL A 76 9.40 10.08 2.24
CA VAL A 76 8.81 11.09 1.34
C VAL A 76 7.85 11.98 2.10
N VAL A 77 6.94 11.42 2.89
CA VAL A 77 5.98 12.20 3.69
C VAL A 77 6.70 12.95 4.81
N GLY A 78 7.71 12.36 5.44
CA GLY A 78 8.53 13.04 6.46
C GLY A 78 9.34 14.22 5.91
N LEU A 79 9.72 14.20 4.63
CA LEU A 79 10.34 15.35 3.97
C LEU A 79 9.30 16.43 3.62
N LEU A 80 8.17 16.01 3.02
CA LEU A 80 7.09 16.93 2.65
C LEU A 80 6.48 17.61 3.87
N SER A 81 6.32 16.90 4.99
CA SER A 81 5.74 17.43 6.24
C SER A 81 6.57 18.54 6.89
N ARG A 82 7.81 18.77 6.44
CA ARG A 82 8.63 19.92 6.87
C ARG A 82 8.15 21.25 6.29
N VAL A 83 7.40 21.22 5.19
CA VAL A 83 6.97 22.42 4.45
C VAL A 83 5.45 22.50 4.26
N MET A 84 4.70 21.46 4.62
CA MET A 84 3.23 21.44 4.57
C MET A 84 2.66 20.58 5.70
N PRO A 85 1.35 20.70 6.03
CA PRO A 85 0.73 19.85 7.05
C PRO A 85 0.84 18.35 6.72
N LEU A 86 0.98 17.52 7.74
CA LEU A 86 1.17 16.06 7.62
C LEU A 86 0.10 15.39 6.74
N GLU A 87 -1.17 15.76 6.92
CA GLU A 87 -2.27 15.23 6.11
C GLU A 87 -2.16 15.59 4.62
N THR A 88 -1.69 16.82 4.34
CA THR A 88 -1.46 17.29 2.96
C THR A 88 -0.28 16.55 2.35
N ALA A 89 0.79 16.34 3.12
CA ALA A 89 1.95 15.54 2.71
C ALA A 89 1.56 14.09 2.38
N GLY A 90 0.68 13.47 3.19
CA GLY A 90 0.15 12.14 2.92
C GLY A 90 -0.69 12.08 1.63
N LYS A 91 -1.59 13.05 1.40
CA LYS A 91 -2.34 13.15 0.13
C LYS A 91 -1.42 13.35 -1.07
N ALA A 92 -0.38 14.17 -0.92
CA ALA A 92 0.63 14.36 -1.95
C ALA A 92 1.36 13.03 -2.27
N PHE A 93 1.66 12.21 -1.27
CA PHE A 93 2.22 10.87 -1.50
C PHE A 93 1.27 9.93 -2.26
N LEU A 94 -0.04 9.99 -1.98
CA LEU A 94 -1.04 9.24 -2.76
C LEU A 94 -1.07 9.69 -4.23
N ALA A 95 -0.99 11.00 -4.49
CA ALA A 95 -0.90 11.54 -5.84
C ALA A 95 0.41 11.11 -6.54
N LEU A 96 1.54 11.18 -5.83
CA LEU A 96 2.83 10.68 -6.32
C LEU A 96 2.79 9.18 -6.61
N THR A 97 2.04 8.40 -5.84
CA THR A 97 1.83 6.96 -6.08
C THR A 97 1.16 6.73 -7.43
N ILE A 98 0.07 7.45 -7.73
CA ILE A 98 -0.63 7.39 -9.03
C ILE A 98 0.32 7.79 -10.17
N LEU A 99 1.07 8.89 -9.99
CA LEU A 99 2.04 9.36 -10.98
C LEU A 99 3.16 8.34 -11.22
N ALA A 100 3.68 7.70 -10.17
CA ALA A 100 4.72 6.69 -10.28
C ALA A 100 4.22 5.46 -11.04
N MET A 101 3.01 4.97 -10.75
CA MET A 101 2.42 3.81 -11.44
C MET A 101 2.22 4.09 -12.93
N VAL A 102 1.58 5.22 -13.27
CA VAL A 102 1.30 5.59 -14.67
C VAL A 102 2.58 5.95 -15.41
N GLY A 103 3.41 6.80 -14.81
CA GLY A 103 4.67 7.28 -15.37
C GLY A 103 5.70 6.16 -15.55
N GLY A 104 5.83 5.25 -14.58
CA GLY A 104 6.70 4.08 -14.66
C GLY A 104 6.27 3.11 -15.78
N THR A 105 4.96 2.85 -15.88
CA THR A 105 4.39 2.03 -16.98
C THR A 105 4.66 2.66 -18.34
N TYR A 106 4.42 3.97 -18.48
CA TYR A 106 4.69 4.72 -19.71
C TYR A 106 6.18 4.75 -20.06
N ALA A 107 7.06 5.00 -19.09
CA ALA A 107 8.50 5.03 -19.30
C ALA A 107 9.02 3.68 -19.81
N LEU A 108 8.59 2.57 -19.20
CA LEU A 108 8.98 1.23 -19.62
C LEU A 108 8.46 0.91 -21.03
N HIS A 109 7.19 1.24 -21.32
CA HIS A 109 6.64 1.09 -22.67
C HIS A 109 7.45 1.86 -23.71
N ARG A 110 7.72 3.15 -23.45
CA ARG A 110 8.49 4.01 -24.35
C ARG A 110 9.89 3.47 -24.60
N ALA A 111 10.55 2.92 -23.56
CA ALA A 111 11.87 2.31 -23.68
C ALA A 111 11.86 1.01 -24.51
N LEU A 112 10.78 0.22 -24.41
CA LEU A 112 10.64 -1.06 -25.13
C LEU A 112 10.20 -0.88 -26.59
N HIS A 113 9.38 0.13 -26.89
CA HIS A 113 8.73 0.31 -28.19
C HIS A 113 9.26 1.50 -28.99
N ALA A 114 10.07 2.38 -28.39
CA ALA A 114 10.65 3.57 -29.02
C ALA A 114 9.63 4.51 -29.68
N ARG A 115 8.35 4.47 -29.30
CA ARG A 115 7.25 5.34 -29.78
C ARG A 115 6.42 5.89 -28.64
N ALA A 116 5.84 7.08 -28.81
CA ALA A 116 4.82 7.58 -27.88
C ALA A 116 3.51 6.84 -28.17
N SER A 117 2.76 6.48 -27.13
CA SER A 117 1.49 5.76 -27.28
C SER A 117 0.53 6.14 -26.17
N VAL A 118 -0.77 6.11 -26.49
CA VAL A 118 -1.83 6.22 -25.48
C VAL A 118 -2.02 4.92 -24.69
N TRP A 119 -1.52 3.79 -25.21
CA TRP A 119 -1.73 2.46 -24.62
C TRP A 119 -1.29 2.34 -23.14
N PRO A 120 -0.14 2.87 -22.71
CA PRO A 120 0.29 2.75 -21.32
C PRO A 120 -0.65 3.42 -20.31
N PHE A 121 -1.46 4.39 -20.75
CA PHE A 121 -2.47 5.02 -19.89
C PHE A 121 -3.64 4.10 -19.54
N LEU A 122 -3.72 2.89 -20.12
CA LEU A 122 -4.59 1.82 -19.61
C LEU A 122 -4.29 1.50 -18.13
N SER A 123 -3.06 1.77 -17.67
CA SER A 123 -2.68 1.67 -16.25
C SER A 123 -3.57 2.51 -15.32
N LEU A 124 -4.18 3.61 -15.81
CA LEU A 124 -5.13 4.43 -15.04
C LEU A 124 -6.34 3.62 -14.53
N LEU A 125 -6.74 2.54 -15.20
CA LEU A 125 -7.82 1.66 -14.71
C LEU A 125 -7.44 0.91 -13.43
N PHE A 126 -6.14 0.80 -13.14
CA PHE A 126 -5.59 -0.03 -12.08
C PHE A 126 -4.94 0.77 -10.95
N VAL A 127 -4.90 2.12 -11.04
CA VAL A 127 -4.30 2.96 -9.99
C VAL A 127 -5.05 2.83 -8.67
N TYR A 128 -6.39 2.73 -8.75
CA TYR A 128 -7.24 2.31 -7.65
C TYR A 128 -7.54 0.83 -7.75
N ASN A 129 -6.77 0.06 -6.98
CA ASN A 129 -6.91 -1.38 -6.81
C ASN A 129 -7.00 -1.72 -5.32
N ARG A 130 -7.23 -3.00 -4.97
CA ARG A 130 -7.39 -3.42 -3.58
C ARG A 130 -6.23 -3.01 -2.68
N LEU A 131 -4.99 -3.08 -3.17
CA LEU A 131 -3.81 -2.73 -2.38
C LEU A 131 -3.75 -1.23 -2.10
N PHE A 132 -4.21 -0.40 -3.04
CA PHE A 132 -4.33 1.05 -2.83
C PHE A 132 -5.32 1.32 -1.70
N LEU A 133 -6.52 0.70 -1.77
CA LEU A 133 -7.57 0.85 -0.75
C LEU A 133 -7.18 0.27 0.62
N TRP A 134 -6.32 -0.76 0.64
CA TRP A 134 -5.75 -1.29 1.87
C TRP A 134 -4.64 -0.40 2.45
N GLY A 135 -4.15 0.58 1.72
CA GLY A 135 -3.07 1.46 2.19
C GLY A 135 -1.66 0.95 1.88
N PHE A 136 -1.48 -0.05 1.00
CA PHE A 136 -0.15 -0.54 0.58
C PHE A 136 0.53 0.44 -0.41
N VAL A 137 0.48 1.73 -0.11
CA VAL A 137 0.85 2.82 -1.02
C VAL A 137 2.36 2.93 -1.16
N ALA A 138 3.13 2.61 -0.11
CA ALA A 138 4.59 2.49 -0.19
C ALA A 138 5.03 1.44 -1.22
N TYR A 139 4.34 0.29 -1.27
CA TYR A 139 4.56 -0.73 -2.29
C TYR A 139 4.23 -0.22 -3.69
N LEU A 140 3.04 0.35 -3.89
CA LEU A 140 2.58 0.80 -5.21
C LEU A 140 3.43 1.94 -5.77
N PHE A 141 3.83 2.89 -4.93
CA PHE A 141 4.77 3.95 -5.30
C PHE A 141 6.09 3.36 -5.77
N THR A 142 6.69 2.48 -4.94
CA THR A 142 7.97 1.85 -5.25
C THR A 142 7.86 0.94 -6.48
N LEU A 143 6.72 0.29 -6.71
CA LEU A 143 6.46 -0.50 -7.92
C LEU A 143 6.46 0.39 -9.17
N GLY A 144 5.82 1.56 -9.12
CA GLY A 144 5.91 2.55 -10.19
C GLY A 144 7.35 2.98 -10.49
N CYS A 145 8.13 3.27 -9.43
CA CYS A 145 9.56 3.56 -9.55
C CYS A 145 10.35 2.37 -10.12
N ALA A 146 10.00 1.13 -9.77
CA ALA A 146 10.63 -0.08 -10.30
C ALA A 146 10.44 -0.22 -11.81
N LEU A 147 9.24 0.09 -12.33
CA LEU A 147 8.99 0.10 -13.78
C LEU A 147 9.82 1.18 -14.49
N ALA A 148 9.93 2.38 -13.90
CA ALA A 148 10.83 3.43 -14.40
C ALA A 148 12.31 2.99 -14.35
N ALA A 149 12.74 2.28 -13.31
CA ALA A 149 14.09 1.73 -13.22
C ALA A 149 14.35 0.67 -14.32
N CYS A 150 13.37 -0.22 -14.60
CA CYS A 150 13.44 -1.12 -15.75
C CYS A 150 13.58 -0.35 -17.07
N ALA A 151 12.84 0.75 -17.22
CA ALA A 151 12.95 1.62 -18.40
C ALA A 151 14.36 2.19 -18.56
N GLY A 152 14.95 2.68 -17.45
CA GLY A 152 16.34 3.16 -17.42
C GLY A 152 17.34 2.07 -17.80
N TRP A 153 17.17 0.85 -17.30
CA TRP A 153 18.01 -0.30 -17.66
C TRP A 153 17.97 -0.63 -19.16
N VAL A 154 16.77 -0.56 -19.76
CA VAL A 154 16.57 -0.77 -21.20
C VAL A 154 17.21 0.36 -22.00
N ALA A 155 16.95 1.61 -21.63
CA ALA A 155 17.38 2.80 -22.37
C ALA A 155 18.89 3.03 -22.33
N LEU A 156 19.55 2.73 -21.21
CA LEU A 156 20.99 2.97 -21.02
C LEU A 156 21.88 1.83 -21.53
N ARG A 157 21.35 0.91 -22.36
CA ARG A 157 22.11 -0.23 -22.91
C ARG A 157 23.40 0.15 -23.63
N GLY A 158 23.45 1.33 -24.26
CA GLY A 158 24.64 1.84 -24.93
C GLY A 158 25.72 2.41 -24.00
N GLN A 159 25.41 2.59 -22.70
CA GLN A 159 26.28 3.26 -21.73
C GLN A 159 26.45 2.37 -20.48
N PRO A 160 27.23 1.27 -20.56
CA PRO A 160 27.20 0.20 -19.56
C PRO A 160 27.60 0.63 -18.14
N VAL A 161 28.54 1.56 -18.01
CA VAL A 161 28.99 2.09 -16.71
C VAL A 161 27.88 2.92 -16.06
N ILE A 162 27.32 3.89 -16.78
CA ILE A 162 26.22 4.73 -16.29
C ILE A 162 25.00 3.86 -15.98
N ARG A 163 24.70 2.89 -16.84
CA ARG A 163 23.63 1.91 -16.63
C ARG A 163 23.80 1.18 -15.31
N LEU A 164 25.00 0.65 -15.04
CA LEU A 164 25.26 -0.08 -13.79
C LEU A 164 25.14 0.84 -12.57
N ILE A 165 25.78 2.02 -12.58
CA ILE A 165 25.74 2.96 -11.46
C ILE A 165 24.29 3.35 -11.14
N ALA A 166 23.54 3.78 -12.15
CA ALA A 166 22.14 4.17 -11.99
C ALA A 166 21.30 2.99 -11.47
N ALA A 167 21.50 1.79 -12.02
CA ALA A 167 20.74 0.61 -11.63
C ALA A 167 21.07 0.14 -10.20
N THR A 168 22.32 0.23 -9.76
CA THR A 168 22.73 -0.06 -8.38
C THR A 168 22.10 0.90 -7.38
N VAL A 169 22.14 2.21 -7.68
CA VAL A 169 21.50 3.23 -6.84
C VAL A 169 20.00 3.00 -6.78
N LEU A 170 19.35 2.83 -7.93
CA LEU A 170 17.91 2.60 -8.01
C LEU A 170 17.50 1.30 -7.31
N ALA A 171 18.23 0.19 -7.50
CA ALA A 171 17.96 -1.08 -6.83
C ALA A 171 18.01 -0.93 -5.30
N THR A 172 18.99 -0.17 -4.78
CA THR A 172 19.12 0.12 -3.34
C THR A 172 17.97 0.98 -2.83
N LEU A 173 17.58 2.02 -3.57
CA LEU A 173 16.44 2.87 -3.22
C LEU A 173 15.10 2.11 -3.29
N LEU A 174 14.92 1.22 -4.28
CA LEU A 174 13.74 0.37 -4.38
C LEU A 174 13.64 -0.61 -3.22
N TYR A 175 14.77 -1.16 -2.77
CA TYR A 175 14.82 -2.01 -1.59
C TYR A 175 14.35 -1.27 -0.33
N LEU A 176 14.95 -0.10 -0.05
CA LEU A 176 14.55 0.75 1.08
C LEU A 176 13.09 1.19 0.96
N GLY A 177 12.64 1.48 -0.27
CA GLY A 177 11.27 1.84 -0.56
C GLY A 177 10.30 0.72 -0.21
N HIS A 178 10.48 -0.48 -0.77
CA HIS A 178 9.68 -1.67 -0.48
C HIS A 178 10.27 -2.96 -1.07
N LEU A 179 10.49 -3.99 -0.24
CA LEU A 179 11.13 -5.26 -0.61
C LEU A 179 10.47 -5.97 -1.80
N TYR A 180 9.13 -6.05 -1.81
CA TYR A 180 8.41 -6.73 -2.89
C TYR A 180 8.52 -6.00 -4.24
N ALA A 181 8.59 -4.67 -4.25
CA ALA A 181 8.76 -3.90 -5.48
C ALA A 181 10.20 -4.06 -6.02
N PHE A 182 11.19 -4.08 -5.12
CA PHE A 182 12.55 -4.49 -5.45
C PHE A 182 12.61 -5.90 -6.05
N GLY A 183 11.89 -6.87 -5.47
CA GLY A 183 11.79 -8.22 -6.02
C GLY A 183 11.20 -8.26 -7.43
N VAL A 184 10.13 -7.49 -7.69
CA VAL A 184 9.55 -7.33 -9.04
C VAL A 184 10.58 -6.76 -10.01
N TYR A 185 11.31 -5.72 -9.63
CA TYR A 185 12.41 -5.16 -10.42
C TYR A 185 13.46 -6.22 -10.74
N ALA A 186 13.95 -6.94 -9.73
CA ALA A 186 14.96 -7.99 -9.89
C ALA A 186 14.49 -9.11 -10.85
N LEU A 187 13.25 -9.57 -10.73
CA LEU A 187 12.67 -10.57 -11.65
C LEU A 187 12.53 -10.04 -13.08
N CYS A 188 12.18 -8.77 -13.24
CA CYS A 188 12.11 -8.14 -14.56
C CYS A 188 13.50 -8.05 -15.21
N ILE A 189 14.52 -7.61 -14.47
CA ILE A 189 15.90 -7.55 -14.98
C ILE A 189 16.41 -8.95 -15.29
N ALA A 190 16.19 -9.93 -14.41
CA ALA A 190 16.60 -11.32 -14.61
C ALA A 190 15.98 -11.91 -15.88
N GLY A 191 14.65 -11.80 -16.04
CA GLY A 191 13.97 -12.29 -17.24
C GLY A 191 14.42 -11.58 -18.51
N TYR A 192 14.62 -10.26 -18.44
CA TYR A 192 15.02 -9.45 -19.58
C TYR A 192 16.42 -9.85 -20.06
N GLU A 193 17.38 -9.97 -19.14
CA GLU A 193 18.73 -10.42 -19.46
C GLU A 193 18.76 -11.89 -19.88
N LEU A 194 17.96 -12.79 -19.29
CA LEU A 194 17.82 -14.18 -19.78
C LEU A 194 17.46 -14.24 -21.26
N THR A 195 16.55 -13.38 -21.71
CA THR A 195 16.17 -13.31 -23.13
C THR A 195 17.33 -12.81 -24.00
N VAL A 196 18.13 -11.88 -23.52
CA VAL A 196 19.36 -11.41 -24.22
C VAL A 196 20.40 -12.50 -24.32
N LEU A 197 20.62 -13.24 -23.23
CA LEU A 197 21.57 -14.35 -23.18
C LEU A 197 21.16 -15.44 -24.17
N TRP A 198 19.87 -15.74 -24.25
CA TRP A 198 19.33 -16.70 -25.21
C TRP A 198 19.58 -16.29 -26.66
N ASP A 199 19.41 -15.01 -26.98
CA ASP A 199 19.73 -14.45 -28.30
C ASP A 199 21.25 -14.49 -28.59
N ARG A 200 22.09 -14.33 -27.57
CA ARG A 200 23.57 -14.30 -27.67
C ARG A 200 24.25 -15.63 -27.33
N ARG A 201 23.52 -16.73 -27.25
CA ARG A 201 23.98 -18.05 -26.75
C ARG A 201 25.24 -18.63 -27.42
N ARG A 202 25.66 -18.08 -28.56
CA ARG A 202 26.88 -18.47 -29.27
C ARG A 202 28.17 -18.00 -28.58
N ASP A 203 28.10 -17.12 -27.57
CA ASP A 203 29.25 -16.64 -26.79
C ASP A 203 28.94 -16.66 -25.28
N LEU A 204 29.07 -17.83 -24.66
CA LEU A 204 28.71 -18.07 -23.26
C LEU A 204 29.54 -17.22 -22.28
N ARG A 205 30.81 -16.93 -22.59
CA ARG A 205 31.66 -16.12 -21.70
C ARG A 205 31.17 -14.68 -21.61
N ARG A 206 30.89 -14.04 -22.74
CA ARG A 206 30.32 -12.68 -22.75
C ARG A 206 28.91 -12.64 -22.15
N ALA A 207 28.15 -13.72 -22.35
CA ALA A 207 26.84 -13.89 -21.76
C ALA A 207 26.92 -13.94 -20.21
N LEU A 208 27.77 -14.80 -19.65
CA LEU A 208 27.97 -14.91 -18.20
C LEU A 208 28.52 -13.62 -17.58
N ALA A 209 29.45 -12.94 -18.25
CA ALA A 209 29.95 -11.64 -17.81
C ALA A 209 28.83 -10.58 -17.74
N ALA A 210 27.96 -10.52 -18.75
CA ALA A 210 26.81 -9.61 -18.75
C ALA A 210 25.81 -9.93 -17.62
N ALA A 211 25.57 -11.23 -17.37
CA ALA A 211 24.71 -11.67 -16.27
C ALA A 211 25.30 -11.33 -14.91
N ALA A 212 26.61 -11.56 -14.70
CA ALA A 212 27.31 -11.19 -13.47
C ALA A 212 27.25 -9.68 -13.23
N MET A 213 27.49 -8.87 -14.28
CA MET A 213 27.37 -7.41 -14.19
C MET A 213 25.94 -6.96 -13.86
N ALA A 214 24.92 -7.62 -14.42
CA ALA A 214 23.54 -7.38 -14.05
C ALA A 214 23.26 -7.78 -12.59
N ALA A 215 23.88 -8.85 -12.06
CA ALA A 215 23.70 -9.27 -10.68
C ALA A 215 24.36 -8.32 -9.67
N VAL A 216 25.52 -7.74 -10.00
CA VAL A 216 26.29 -6.82 -9.14
C VAL A 216 25.45 -5.63 -8.67
N GLN A 217 24.49 -5.16 -9.48
CA GLN A 217 23.63 -4.02 -9.11
C GLN A 217 22.82 -4.26 -7.82
N PHE A 218 22.54 -5.52 -7.49
CA PHE A 218 21.74 -5.89 -6.33
C PHE A 218 22.57 -6.05 -5.05
N ALA A 219 23.91 -6.05 -5.15
CA ALA A 219 24.78 -6.36 -4.02
C ALA A 219 24.57 -5.44 -2.81
N PRO A 220 24.43 -4.10 -2.95
CA PRO A 220 24.19 -3.24 -1.80
C PRO A 220 22.84 -3.51 -1.13
N ALA A 221 21.77 -3.67 -1.91
CA ALA A 221 20.43 -3.98 -1.38
C ALA A 221 20.43 -5.33 -0.63
N VAL A 222 21.06 -6.36 -1.20
CA VAL A 222 21.19 -7.68 -0.57
C VAL A 222 22.03 -7.59 0.71
N TYR A 223 23.12 -6.82 0.71
CA TYR A 223 23.93 -6.59 1.90
C TYR A 223 23.12 -5.92 3.02
N LEU A 224 22.40 -4.84 2.69
CA LEU A 224 21.53 -4.16 3.65
C LEU A 224 20.47 -5.11 4.21
N PHE A 225 19.84 -5.93 3.37
CA PHE A 225 18.84 -6.90 3.80
C PHE A 225 19.40 -7.96 4.74
N LEU A 226 20.51 -8.60 4.38
CA LEU A 226 21.05 -9.74 5.11
C LEU A 226 21.80 -9.34 6.39
N PHE A 227 22.44 -8.18 6.42
CA PHE A 227 23.40 -7.84 7.49
C PHE A 227 23.04 -6.59 8.30
N VAL A 228 22.11 -5.75 7.84
CA VAL A 228 21.77 -4.48 8.50
C VAL A 228 20.30 -4.42 8.90
N SER A 229 19.42 -4.89 8.03
CA SER A 229 17.98 -4.89 8.24
C SER A 229 17.55 -5.92 9.28
N PRO A 230 16.67 -5.55 10.23
CA PRO A 230 16.08 -6.52 11.14
C PRO A 230 15.08 -7.45 10.44
N THR A 231 14.63 -7.12 9.22
CA THR A 231 13.58 -7.86 8.50
C THR A 231 14.01 -9.26 8.07
N SER A 232 15.30 -9.47 7.78
CA SER A 232 15.83 -10.81 7.45
C SER A 232 15.71 -11.78 8.63
N GLY A 233 15.70 -11.29 9.87
CA GLY A 233 15.43 -12.08 11.07
C GLY A 233 14.03 -12.68 11.13
N ALA A 234 13.07 -12.14 10.37
CA ALA A 234 11.70 -12.65 10.29
C ALA A 234 11.50 -13.74 9.23
N ALA A 235 12.57 -14.35 8.71
CA ALA A 235 12.50 -15.37 7.65
C ALA A 235 11.59 -16.57 8.00
N GLY A 236 11.46 -16.91 9.29
CA GLY A 236 10.58 -17.98 9.75
C GLY A 236 9.08 -17.67 9.71
N ALA A 237 8.69 -16.39 9.60
CA ALA A 237 7.29 -15.97 9.55
C ALA A 237 6.79 -16.02 8.09
N THR A 238 6.48 -17.24 7.64
CA THR A 238 5.98 -17.53 6.29
C THR A 238 4.78 -18.45 6.34
N GLU A 239 3.64 -18.04 5.77
CA GLU A 239 2.41 -18.81 5.79
C GLU A 239 1.76 -18.91 4.41
N TRP A 240 1.30 -20.11 4.03
CA TRP A 240 0.56 -20.33 2.80
C TRP A 240 -0.94 -20.34 3.08
N GLY A 241 -1.68 -19.54 2.31
CA GLY A 241 -3.13 -19.60 2.33
C GLY A 241 -3.69 -20.61 1.33
N PRO A 242 -5.02 -20.76 1.31
CA PRO A 242 -5.69 -21.67 0.40
C PRO A 242 -5.55 -21.19 -1.06
N MET A 243 -5.31 -22.13 -1.98
CA MET A 243 -5.04 -21.86 -3.40
C MET A 243 -6.13 -21.05 -4.13
N TRP A 244 -7.40 -21.11 -3.68
CA TRP A 244 -8.49 -20.34 -4.29
C TRP A 244 -8.24 -18.82 -4.25
N ARG A 245 -7.44 -18.33 -3.28
CA ARG A 245 -7.05 -16.92 -3.19
C ARG A 245 -6.28 -16.46 -4.43
N LYS A 246 -5.51 -17.35 -5.07
CA LYS A 246 -4.82 -17.08 -6.34
C LYS A 246 -5.82 -16.88 -7.49
N VAL A 247 -6.87 -17.69 -7.52
CA VAL A 247 -7.94 -17.62 -8.53
C VAL A 247 -8.75 -16.33 -8.38
N ALA A 248 -8.98 -15.87 -7.15
CA ALA A 248 -9.68 -14.62 -6.87
C ALA A 248 -8.80 -13.36 -7.07
N ALA A 249 -7.47 -13.52 -7.19
CA ALA A 249 -6.54 -12.40 -7.24
C ALA A 249 -6.79 -11.38 -8.37
N PRO A 250 -7.23 -11.75 -9.58
CA PRO A 250 -7.57 -10.79 -10.62
C PRO A 250 -8.68 -9.80 -10.22
N LEU A 251 -9.61 -10.19 -9.35
CA LEU A 251 -10.64 -9.28 -8.82
C LEU A 251 -10.02 -8.15 -7.99
N ASN A 252 -8.83 -8.37 -7.42
CA ASN A 252 -8.13 -7.36 -6.63
C ASN A 252 -7.56 -6.23 -7.49
N LEU A 253 -7.31 -6.47 -8.78
CA LEU A 253 -6.79 -5.48 -9.72
C LEU A 253 -7.74 -4.31 -9.94
N LEU A 254 -9.04 -4.65 -9.95
CA LEU A 254 -10.12 -3.72 -10.24
C LEU A 254 -11.05 -3.59 -9.03
N HIS A 255 -10.57 -3.95 -7.84
CA HIS A 255 -11.40 -3.87 -6.66
C HIS A 255 -11.86 -2.43 -6.42
N ASN A 256 -13.16 -2.30 -6.19
CA ASN A 256 -13.86 -1.10 -5.79
C ASN A 256 -14.81 -1.49 -4.64
N TYR A 257 -15.81 -0.68 -4.35
CA TYR A 257 -16.76 -0.94 -3.26
C TYR A 257 -17.92 -1.88 -3.63
N HIS A 258 -18.00 -2.32 -4.89
CA HIS A 258 -19.12 -3.13 -5.40
C HIS A 258 -18.65 -4.35 -6.19
N LEU A 259 -18.77 -5.55 -5.60
CA LEU A 259 -18.27 -6.80 -6.20
C LEU A 259 -18.84 -7.11 -7.59
N ALA A 260 -20.15 -6.92 -7.79
CA ALA A 260 -20.79 -7.19 -9.08
C ALA A 260 -20.23 -6.27 -10.19
N PHE A 261 -20.01 -5.00 -9.85
CA PHE A 261 -19.39 -4.04 -10.75
C PHE A 261 -17.92 -4.38 -11.02
N ASP A 262 -17.15 -4.78 -10.01
CA ASP A 262 -15.76 -5.22 -10.15
C ASP A 262 -15.64 -6.43 -11.10
N ALA A 263 -16.52 -7.43 -10.91
CA ALA A 263 -16.57 -8.60 -11.78
C ALA A 263 -16.95 -8.24 -13.22
N ALA A 264 -17.90 -7.34 -13.42
CA ALA A 264 -18.28 -6.85 -14.75
C ALA A 264 -17.13 -6.08 -15.43
N CYS A 265 -16.41 -5.22 -14.67
CA CYS A 265 -15.22 -4.51 -15.15
C CYS A 265 -14.14 -5.49 -15.61
N LEU A 266 -13.88 -6.53 -14.81
CA LEU A 266 -12.88 -7.54 -15.11
C LEU A 266 -13.27 -8.35 -16.35
N ALA A 267 -14.54 -8.76 -16.46
CA ALA A 267 -15.05 -9.47 -17.63
C ALA A 267 -14.94 -8.64 -18.91
N LEU A 268 -15.27 -7.34 -18.84
CA LEU A 268 -15.12 -6.42 -19.97
C LEU A 268 -13.65 -6.27 -20.39
N LEU A 269 -12.73 -6.08 -19.44
CA LEU A 269 -11.31 -5.99 -19.76
C LEU A 269 -10.75 -7.29 -20.32
N ALA A 270 -11.13 -8.43 -19.76
CA ALA A 270 -10.76 -9.74 -20.28
C ALA A 270 -11.28 -9.92 -21.72
N ALA A 271 -12.52 -9.52 -22.01
CA ALA A 271 -13.08 -9.55 -23.36
C ALA A 271 -12.32 -8.63 -24.33
N VAL A 272 -11.97 -7.41 -23.92
CA VAL A 272 -11.17 -6.49 -24.74
C VAL A 272 -9.80 -7.09 -25.05
N VAL A 273 -9.10 -7.62 -24.04
CA VAL A 273 -7.80 -8.27 -24.23
C VAL A 273 -7.92 -9.48 -25.16
N LEU A 274 -8.92 -10.35 -24.94
CA LEU A 274 -9.16 -11.53 -25.78
C LEU A 274 -9.44 -11.15 -27.24
N VAL A 275 -10.32 -10.19 -27.48
CA VAL A 275 -10.59 -9.68 -28.84
C VAL A 275 -9.32 -9.09 -29.46
N GLY A 276 -8.51 -8.39 -28.68
CA GLY A 276 -7.21 -7.87 -29.10
C GLY A 276 -6.24 -8.95 -29.55
N LEU A 277 -6.15 -10.04 -28.79
CA LEU A 277 -5.33 -11.20 -29.12
C LEU A 277 -5.85 -11.93 -30.36
N LEU A 278 -7.16 -12.22 -30.42
CA LEU A 278 -7.79 -12.93 -31.54
C LEU A 278 -7.66 -12.15 -32.85
N ARG A 279 -7.78 -10.82 -32.80
CA ARG A 279 -7.60 -9.94 -33.97
C ARG A 279 -6.14 -9.60 -34.26
N ARG A 280 -5.19 -10.12 -33.49
CA ARG A 280 -3.75 -9.81 -33.59
C ARG A 280 -3.45 -8.30 -33.50
N ASN A 281 -4.33 -7.58 -32.81
CA ASN A 281 -4.20 -6.15 -32.52
C ASN A 281 -3.33 -5.89 -31.29
N LEU A 282 -3.29 -6.84 -30.35
CA LEU A 282 -2.41 -6.80 -29.18
C LEU A 282 -1.12 -7.57 -29.47
N THR A 283 0.02 -6.90 -29.38
CA THR A 283 1.35 -7.51 -29.58
C THR A 283 2.26 -7.28 -28.39
N PHE A 284 3.13 -8.24 -28.09
CA PHE A 284 4.07 -8.17 -26.96
C PHE A 284 5.51 -8.01 -27.44
N ASN A 285 6.31 -7.25 -26.69
CA ASN A 285 7.75 -7.21 -26.85
C ASN A 285 8.35 -8.54 -26.37
N ARG A 286 9.07 -9.23 -27.25
CA ARG A 286 9.67 -10.54 -26.98
C ARG A 286 10.59 -10.55 -25.75
N PHE A 287 11.27 -9.44 -25.45
CA PHE A 287 12.18 -9.33 -24.32
C PHE A 287 11.47 -9.33 -22.96
N MET A 288 10.14 -9.18 -22.96
CA MET A 288 9.30 -9.18 -21.76
C MET A 288 8.58 -10.51 -21.51
N ALA A 289 8.74 -11.50 -22.39
CA ALA A 289 8.14 -12.83 -22.20
C ALA A 289 8.69 -13.53 -20.96
N ALA A 290 10.01 -13.59 -20.79
CA ALA A 290 10.64 -14.18 -19.61
C ALA A 290 10.34 -13.41 -18.31
N PRO A 291 10.42 -12.06 -18.26
CA PRO A 291 9.93 -11.28 -17.11
C PRO A 291 8.51 -11.62 -16.68
N LEU A 292 7.56 -11.64 -17.62
CA LEU A 292 6.16 -11.96 -17.33
C LEU A 292 5.98 -13.40 -16.85
N ALA A 293 6.71 -14.35 -17.44
CA ALA A 293 6.70 -15.75 -17.00
C ALA A 293 7.24 -15.89 -15.58
N LEU A 294 8.38 -15.28 -15.26
CA LEU A 294 8.97 -15.31 -13.91
C LEU A 294 8.03 -14.71 -12.88
N LEU A 295 7.48 -13.52 -13.13
CA LEU A 295 6.50 -12.89 -12.23
C LEU A 295 5.26 -13.78 -12.01
N SER A 296 4.76 -14.42 -13.07
CA SER A 296 3.59 -15.29 -13.00
C SER A 296 3.87 -16.57 -12.21
N ILE A 297 5.04 -17.19 -12.42
CA ILE A 297 5.48 -18.36 -11.64
C ILE A 297 5.65 -17.96 -10.17
N THR A 298 6.33 -16.84 -9.90
CA THR A 298 6.49 -16.33 -8.54
C THR A 298 5.13 -16.07 -7.90
N PHE A 299 4.14 -15.51 -8.61
CA PHE A 299 2.79 -15.31 -8.07
C PHE A 299 2.12 -16.61 -7.60
N LEU A 300 2.24 -17.67 -8.40
CA LEU A 300 1.67 -18.98 -8.07
C LEU A 300 2.35 -19.62 -6.86
N LEU A 301 3.67 -19.44 -6.72
CA LEU A 301 4.47 -20.03 -5.63
C LEU A 301 4.51 -19.17 -4.37
N MET A 302 4.23 -17.86 -4.47
CA MET A 302 4.36 -16.91 -3.37
C MET A 302 3.41 -17.28 -2.22
N PRO A 303 3.88 -17.37 -0.98
CA PRO A 303 3.02 -17.52 0.20
C PRO A 303 2.09 -16.32 0.40
N ASP A 304 1.12 -16.44 1.30
CA ASP A 304 0.22 -15.35 1.67
C ASP A 304 0.93 -14.33 2.55
N GLU A 305 1.78 -14.82 3.45
CA GLU A 305 2.62 -14.04 4.35
C GLU A 305 4.09 -14.44 4.17
N LEU A 306 4.96 -13.44 4.10
CA LEU A 306 6.40 -13.63 3.98
C LEU A 306 7.11 -12.53 4.77
N PHE A 307 8.09 -12.90 5.59
CA PHE A 307 8.82 -12.00 6.49
C PHE A 307 7.90 -11.19 7.42
N SER A 308 6.90 -11.83 8.05
CA SER A 308 5.89 -11.19 8.92
C SER A 308 4.98 -10.16 8.21
N SER A 309 4.94 -10.18 6.87
CA SER A 309 4.14 -9.24 6.07
C SER A 309 3.05 -9.97 5.29
N TYR A 310 1.81 -9.79 5.71
CA TYR A 310 0.62 -10.29 5.01
C TYR A 310 0.47 -9.73 3.59
N GLY A 311 -0.13 -10.51 2.70
CA GLY A 311 -0.50 -10.15 1.33
C GLY A 311 0.69 -10.19 0.36
N ALA A 312 1.71 -10.98 0.64
CA ALA A 312 2.92 -11.14 -0.18
C ALA A 312 2.55 -11.48 -1.64
N ASP A 313 1.65 -12.45 -1.80
CA ASP A 313 1.14 -12.85 -3.09
C ASP A 313 0.23 -11.83 -3.79
N LYS A 314 -0.63 -11.15 -3.02
CA LYS A 314 -1.59 -10.16 -3.53
C LYS A 314 -0.92 -8.97 -4.20
N ARG A 315 0.37 -8.75 -3.93
CA ARG A 315 1.21 -7.71 -4.55
C ARG A 315 1.54 -8.01 -6.01
N LEU A 316 1.72 -9.27 -6.40
CA LEU A 316 2.22 -9.61 -7.74
C LEU A 316 1.23 -9.40 -8.91
N PRO A 317 -0.10 -9.64 -8.78
CA PRO A 317 -1.03 -9.42 -9.88
C PRO A 317 -0.96 -8.01 -10.48
N ILE A 318 -0.89 -6.97 -9.65
CA ILE A 318 -0.83 -5.59 -10.14
C ILE A 318 0.50 -5.33 -10.85
N ALA A 319 1.61 -5.87 -10.33
CA ALA A 319 2.91 -5.80 -11.01
C ALA A 319 2.86 -6.49 -12.38
N ILE A 320 2.28 -7.69 -12.47
CA ILE A 320 2.10 -8.41 -13.74
C ILE A 320 1.25 -7.59 -14.71
N ALA A 321 0.14 -7.00 -14.25
CA ALA A 321 -0.73 -6.18 -15.10
C ALA A 321 0.00 -4.96 -15.66
N LEU A 322 0.71 -4.20 -14.83
CA LEU A 322 1.46 -3.01 -15.28
C LEU A 322 2.62 -3.37 -16.20
N VAL A 323 3.38 -4.44 -15.89
CA VAL A 323 4.45 -4.94 -16.78
C VAL A 323 3.86 -5.44 -18.09
N ALA A 324 2.71 -6.11 -18.09
CA ALA A 324 2.06 -6.61 -19.30
C ALA A 324 1.57 -5.46 -20.19
N ILE A 325 1.01 -4.40 -19.60
CA ILE A 325 0.63 -3.17 -20.32
C ILE A 325 1.88 -2.53 -20.93
N ALA A 326 2.94 -2.33 -20.13
CA ALA A 326 4.17 -1.73 -20.62
C ALA A 326 4.87 -2.55 -21.71
N ALA A 327 4.79 -3.88 -21.63
CA ALA A 327 5.37 -4.83 -22.56
C ALA A 327 4.58 -5.00 -23.86
N SER A 328 3.39 -4.43 -23.96
CA SER A 328 2.48 -4.66 -25.09
C SER A 328 2.14 -3.39 -25.85
N GLU A 329 1.60 -3.57 -27.05
CA GLU A 329 1.00 -2.50 -27.83
C GLU A 329 -0.32 -2.93 -28.43
N TRP A 330 -1.29 -2.02 -28.37
CA TRP A 330 -2.49 -2.03 -29.19
C TRP A 330 -2.31 -1.31 -30.53
N ARG A 331 -2.36 -2.05 -31.64
CA ARG A 331 -2.08 -1.53 -33.00
C ARG A 331 -3.18 -0.63 -33.57
N ALA A 332 -4.45 -0.95 -33.32
CA ALA A 332 -5.57 -0.28 -33.98
C ALA A 332 -6.76 -0.08 -33.04
N TRP A 333 -7.04 1.18 -32.71
CA TRP A 333 -8.13 1.56 -31.82
C TRP A 333 -9.43 1.78 -32.60
N SER A 334 -10.50 1.11 -32.17
CA SER A 334 -11.84 1.54 -32.55
C SER A 334 -12.30 2.67 -31.61
N ARG A 335 -13.07 3.62 -32.13
CA ARG A 335 -13.67 4.68 -31.29
C ARG A 335 -14.49 4.09 -30.15
N LEU A 336 -15.23 3.02 -30.42
CA LEU A 336 -16.03 2.30 -29.42
C LEU A 336 -15.16 1.75 -28.28
N THR A 337 -14.05 1.08 -28.58
CA THR A 337 -13.15 0.53 -27.56
C THR A 337 -12.52 1.63 -26.71
N ALA A 338 -12.07 2.72 -27.34
CA ALA A 338 -11.48 3.85 -26.62
C ALA A 338 -12.50 4.52 -25.69
N VAL A 339 -13.72 4.77 -26.18
CA VAL A 339 -14.82 5.35 -25.38
C VAL A 339 -15.24 4.41 -24.26
N ALA A 340 -15.36 3.10 -24.50
CA ALA A 340 -15.75 2.14 -23.48
C ALA A 340 -14.74 2.08 -22.33
N LEU A 341 -13.43 2.08 -22.62
CA LEU A 341 -12.38 2.07 -21.59
C LEU A 341 -12.29 3.41 -20.85
N ALA A 342 -12.46 4.54 -21.56
CA ALA A 342 -12.50 5.85 -20.93
C ALA A 342 -13.73 6.00 -20.01
N ALA A 343 -14.91 5.56 -20.46
CA ALA A 343 -16.12 5.54 -19.65
C ALA A 343 -15.97 4.63 -18.43
N LEU A 344 -15.40 3.42 -18.62
CA LEU A 344 -15.09 2.51 -17.53
C LEU A 344 -14.19 3.18 -16.48
N PHE A 345 -13.12 3.86 -16.92
CA PHE A 345 -12.23 4.61 -16.03
C PHE A 345 -12.97 5.69 -15.26
N VAL A 346 -13.74 6.54 -15.94
CA VAL A 346 -14.48 7.65 -15.32
C VAL A 346 -15.50 7.13 -14.30
N VAL A 347 -16.29 6.11 -14.65
CA VAL A 347 -17.28 5.52 -13.74
C VAL A 347 -16.59 4.90 -12.52
N ARG A 348 -15.48 4.18 -12.71
CA ARG A 348 -14.71 3.61 -11.60
C ARG A 348 -14.23 4.68 -10.62
N VAL A 349 -13.65 5.76 -11.14
CA VAL A 349 -13.16 6.87 -10.31
C VAL A 349 -14.30 7.62 -9.65
N ALA A 350 -15.44 7.82 -10.34
CA ALA A 350 -16.61 8.46 -9.78
C ALA A 350 -17.19 7.68 -8.57
N LEU A 351 -17.28 6.35 -8.66
CA LEU A 351 -17.74 5.51 -7.55
C LEU A 351 -16.79 5.59 -6.34
N ILE A 352 -15.47 5.64 -6.58
CA ILE A 352 -14.49 5.81 -5.50
C ILE A 352 -14.64 7.21 -4.88
N ALA A 353 -14.75 8.23 -5.72
CA ALA A 353 -14.95 9.60 -5.28
C ALA A 353 -16.21 9.75 -4.42
N GLU A 354 -17.31 9.10 -4.82
CA GLU A 354 -18.56 9.09 -4.06
C GLU A 354 -18.37 8.49 -2.66
N VAL A 355 -17.79 7.29 -2.55
CA VAL A 355 -17.55 6.64 -1.25
C VAL A 355 -16.59 7.45 -0.39
N TRP A 356 -15.56 8.06 -0.99
CA TRP A 356 -14.60 8.91 -0.28
C TRP A 356 -15.18 10.26 0.16
N ALA A 357 -16.15 10.79 -0.58
CA ALA A 357 -16.90 11.95 -0.12
C ALA A 357 -17.81 11.59 1.07
N GLN A 358 -18.46 10.43 1.02
CA GLN A 358 -19.30 9.92 2.11
C GLN A 358 -18.49 9.63 3.37
N SER A 359 -17.23 9.19 3.25
CA SER A 359 -16.36 8.94 4.40
C SER A 359 -16.10 10.18 5.24
N ASN A 360 -16.23 11.40 4.70
CA ASN A 360 -16.02 12.63 5.47
C ASN A 360 -17.01 12.75 6.64
N GLY A 361 -18.29 12.42 6.42
CA GLY A 361 -19.31 12.45 7.48
C GLY A 361 -19.05 11.36 8.52
N VAL A 362 -18.72 10.14 8.08
CA VAL A 362 -18.39 9.02 8.98
C VAL A 362 -17.16 9.34 9.83
N TYR A 363 -16.11 9.88 9.22
CA TYR A 363 -14.87 10.27 9.89
C TYR A 363 -15.04 11.47 10.81
N SER A 364 -15.93 12.41 10.52
CA SER A 364 -16.18 13.52 11.46
C SER A 364 -16.66 13.05 12.83
N ASN A 365 -17.42 11.94 12.91
CA ASN A 365 -17.86 11.36 14.17
C ASN A 365 -16.68 10.76 14.96
N TYR A 366 -15.80 10.00 14.28
CA TYR A 366 -14.58 9.47 14.89
C TYR A 366 -13.62 10.56 15.34
N LEU A 367 -13.43 11.59 14.50
CA LEU A 367 -12.56 12.72 14.81
C LEU A 367 -13.10 13.53 15.98
N ALA A 368 -14.42 13.74 16.08
CA ALA A 368 -15.03 14.41 17.23
C ALA A 368 -14.79 13.64 18.54
N ALA A 369 -14.79 12.30 18.51
CA ALA A 369 -14.42 11.49 19.66
C ALA A 369 -12.92 11.63 19.98
N ILE A 370 -12.04 11.48 18.98
CA ILE A 370 -10.59 11.63 19.12
C ILE A 370 -10.24 13.01 19.68
N ASP A 371 -10.98 14.05 19.28
CA ASP A 371 -10.75 15.41 19.76
C ASP A 371 -10.94 15.57 21.27
N ARG A 372 -11.67 14.66 21.92
CA ARG A 372 -11.92 14.68 23.36
C ARG A 372 -10.96 13.80 24.16
N VAL A 373 -10.10 13.03 23.49
CA VAL A 373 -9.06 12.24 24.16
C VAL A 373 -8.06 13.22 24.79
N PRO A 374 -7.75 13.10 26.09
CA PRO A 374 -6.74 13.94 26.73
C PRO A 374 -5.37 13.78 26.06
N TYR A 375 -4.58 14.86 26.05
CA TYR A 375 -3.22 14.79 25.50
C TYR A 375 -2.38 13.77 26.25
N GLY A 376 -1.69 12.91 25.51
CA GLY A 376 -0.85 11.84 26.09
C GLY A 376 -1.62 10.67 26.69
N ALA A 377 -2.96 10.63 26.60
CA ALA A 377 -3.72 9.54 27.21
C ALA A 377 -3.36 8.16 26.62
N LYS A 378 -3.34 7.12 27.46
CA LYS A 378 -3.37 5.72 27.02
C LYS A 378 -4.77 5.37 26.57
N LEU A 379 -4.93 5.13 25.27
CA LEU A 379 -6.21 4.85 24.64
C LEU A 379 -6.34 3.37 24.28
N LEU A 380 -7.24 2.67 24.99
CA LEU A 380 -7.67 1.34 24.58
C LEU A 380 -8.67 1.49 23.43
N VAL A 381 -8.51 0.71 22.37
CA VAL A 381 -9.36 0.77 21.18
C VAL A 381 -10.02 -0.59 20.97
N VAL A 382 -11.34 -0.58 20.78
CA VAL A 382 -12.13 -1.77 20.46
C VAL A 382 -13.05 -1.48 19.29
N VAL A 383 -12.85 -2.21 18.19
CA VAL A 383 -13.62 -2.10 16.96
C VAL A 383 -14.37 -3.41 16.73
N ALA A 384 -15.69 -3.41 16.91
CA ALA A 384 -16.50 -4.58 16.63
C ALA A 384 -16.74 -4.72 15.12
N HIS A 385 -16.38 -5.87 14.54
CA HIS A 385 -16.51 -6.12 13.11
C HIS A 385 -17.22 -7.47 12.85
N PRO A 386 -18.53 -7.47 12.57
CA PRO A 386 -19.32 -8.70 12.46
C PRO A 386 -19.10 -9.49 11.16
N SER A 387 -18.24 -9.03 10.24
CA SER A 387 -17.96 -9.73 8.97
C SER A 387 -16.60 -10.45 8.99
N GLN A 388 -16.56 -11.71 8.55
CA GLN A 388 -15.32 -12.50 8.48
C GLN A 388 -14.47 -12.19 7.23
N ILE A 389 -15.05 -11.65 6.15
CA ILE A 389 -14.46 -11.79 4.80
C ILE A 389 -14.05 -10.45 4.17
N SER A 390 -14.59 -9.31 4.64
CA SER A 390 -14.36 -8.01 3.99
C SER A 390 -14.03 -6.91 4.98
N LEU A 391 -13.10 -6.02 4.59
CA LEU A 391 -13.04 -4.69 5.20
C LEU A 391 -14.36 -3.97 4.93
N PRO A 392 -14.85 -3.11 5.85
CA PRO A 392 -16.00 -2.27 5.55
C PRO A 392 -15.65 -1.29 4.42
N PRO A 393 -16.65 -0.82 3.64
CA PRO A 393 -16.41 0.14 2.57
C PRO A 393 -15.68 1.42 3.02
N ILE A 394 -15.96 1.87 4.24
CA ILE A 394 -15.21 2.94 4.90
C ILE A 394 -14.45 2.30 6.08
N PRO A 395 -13.12 2.16 6.00
CA PRO A 395 -12.35 1.46 7.02
C PRO A 395 -12.32 2.27 8.32
N ALA A 396 -12.62 1.59 9.43
CA ALA A 396 -12.52 2.13 10.79
C ALA A 396 -11.43 1.46 11.63
N PHE A 397 -10.71 0.47 11.08
CA PHE A 397 -9.77 -0.36 11.84
C PHE A 397 -8.64 0.46 12.45
N GLU A 398 -7.87 1.16 11.62
CA GLU A 398 -6.69 1.90 12.09
C GLU A 398 -6.99 3.37 12.39
N ILE A 399 -8.25 3.81 12.32
CA ILE A 399 -8.60 5.24 12.45
C ILE A 399 -8.20 5.83 13.81
N ALA A 400 -8.19 5.00 14.86
CA ALA A 400 -7.79 5.41 16.18
C ALA A 400 -6.30 5.83 16.26
N ASN A 401 -5.46 5.39 15.31
CA ASN A 401 -4.06 5.84 15.25
C ASN A 401 -3.96 7.35 14.97
N LEU A 402 -5.03 8.00 14.48
CA LEU A 402 -5.07 9.47 14.40
C LEU A 402 -5.03 10.14 15.78
N ALA A 403 -5.40 9.45 16.86
CA ALA A 403 -5.23 9.96 18.22
C ALA A 403 -3.75 10.16 18.59
N ILE A 404 -2.83 9.40 17.98
CA ILE A 404 -1.38 9.64 18.10
C ILE A 404 -1.04 11.00 17.49
N VAL A 405 -1.61 11.31 16.31
CA VAL A 405 -1.33 12.54 15.56
C VAL A 405 -1.93 13.77 16.25
N TYR A 406 -3.20 13.71 16.65
CA TYR A 406 -3.93 14.88 17.15
C TYR A 406 -3.85 15.06 18.66
N ARG A 407 -3.61 13.98 19.40
CA ARG A 407 -3.65 13.97 20.87
C ARG A 407 -2.41 13.34 21.51
N ARG A 408 -1.40 12.94 20.73
CA ARG A 408 -0.16 12.31 21.25
C ARG A 408 -0.45 11.08 22.11
N ALA A 409 -1.61 10.45 21.89
CA ALA A 409 -2.09 9.34 22.69
C ALA A 409 -1.22 8.11 22.47
N PHE A 410 -1.12 7.26 23.49
CA PHE A 410 -0.65 5.89 23.29
C PHE A 410 -1.80 5.05 22.71
N VAL A 411 -1.57 4.49 21.53
CA VAL A 411 -2.52 3.59 20.87
C VAL A 411 -1.82 2.23 20.62
N PRO A 412 -2.31 1.13 21.22
CA PRO A 412 -1.64 -0.18 21.19
C PRO A 412 -1.81 -0.91 19.85
N SER A 413 -2.69 -0.45 18.96
CA SER A 413 -2.93 -1.05 17.64
C SER A 413 -1.90 -0.67 16.58
N LEU A 414 -1.07 0.35 16.80
CA LEU A 414 -0.08 0.82 15.84
C LEU A 414 0.87 -0.32 15.41
N PHE A 415 1.05 -0.52 14.10
CA PHE A 415 1.99 -1.52 13.59
C PHE A 415 3.42 -1.11 13.91
N THR A 416 4.16 -1.99 14.60
CA THR A 416 5.44 -1.68 15.21
C THR A 416 6.39 -2.87 15.20
N PHE A 417 7.69 -2.59 15.20
CA PHE A 417 8.72 -3.59 15.43
C PHE A 417 8.65 -4.07 16.90
N PRO A 418 8.87 -5.37 17.20
CA PRO A 418 9.31 -6.46 16.31
C PRO A 418 8.20 -7.29 15.67
N ARG A 419 6.93 -7.02 15.97
CA ARG A 419 5.81 -7.82 15.45
C ARG A 419 5.73 -7.72 13.93
N GLU A 420 5.84 -6.50 13.41
CA GLU A 420 5.95 -6.24 11.98
C GLU A 420 7.39 -5.83 11.66
N ALA A 421 8.20 -6.77 11.15
CA ALA A 421 9.64 -6.62 11.03
C ALA A 421 10.12 -5.53 10.04
N GLY A 422 9.20 -4.97 9.24
CA GLY A 422 9.46 -3.87 8.31
C GLY A 422 9.13 -2.48 8.85
N GLN A 423 8.81 -2.33 10.14
CA GLN A 423 8.41 -1.05 10.74
C GLN A 423 9.60 -0.26 11.29
N ALA A 424 9.52 1.07 11.20
CA ALA A 424 10.52 2.02 11.71
C ALA A 424 10.30 2.49 13.16
N VAL A 425 9.14 2.16 13.73
CA VAL A 425 8.76 2.53 15.09
C VAL A 425 8.55 1.29 15.94
N ALA A 426 8.96 1.33 17.20
CA ALA A 426 8.69 0.32 18.21
C ALA A 426 8.05 0.95 19.44
N PHE A 427 7.32 0.17 20.23
CA PHE A 427 6.91 0.61 21.56
C PHE A 427 8.12 0.73 22.52
N SER A 428 8.03 1.67 23.47
CA SER A 428 8.98 1.79 24.57
C SER A 428 8.97 0.52 25.44
N PRO A 429 10.08 0.19 26.14
CA PRO A 429 10.14 -1.01 26.98
C PRO A 429 8.98 -1.10 27.98
N ASP A 430 8.59 0.02 28.57
CA ASP A 430 7.52 0.10 29.58
C ASP A 430 6.15 -0.25 29.00
N MET A 431 5.90 0.06 27.73
CA MET A 431 4.61 -0.21 27.07
C MET A 431 4.52 -1.61 26.49
N GLN A 432 5.63 -2.34 26.30
CA GLN A 432 5.62 -3.65 25.63
C GLN A 432 4.75 -4.69 26.35
N ASN A 433 4.76 -4.70 27.68
CA ASN A 433 3.94 -5.63 28.45
C ASN A 433 2.46 -5.29 28.34
N LEU A 434 2.11 -4.00 28.35
CA LEU A 434 0.74 -3.54 28.16
C LEU A 434 0.22 -3.92 26.77
N VAL A 435 1.01 -3.69 25.71
CA VAL A 435 0.64 -4.07 24.33
C VAL A 435 0.45 -5.59 24.22
N LYS A 436 1.37 -6.39 24.77
CA LYS A 436 1.24 -7.87 24.76
C LYS A 436 0.00 -8.35 25.50
N ALA A 437 -0.38 -7.68 26.60
CA ALA A 437 -1.60 -8.01 27.33
C ALA A 437 -2.86 -7.54 26.58
N THR A 438 -2.77 -6.53 25.73
CA THR A 438 -3.94 -5.94 25.06
C THR A 438 -4.41 -6.83 23.92
N PRO A 439 -5.68 -7.29 23.91
CA PRO A 439 -6.24 -8.02 22.78
C PRO A 439 -6.15 -7.22 21.49
N TYR A 440 -6.23 -7.91 20.35
CA TYR A 440 -6.27 -7.21 19.07
C TYR A 440 -7.49 -6.27 19.01
N HIS A 441 -7.26 -5.03 18.58
CA HIS A 441 -8.28 -3.98 18.62
C HIS A 441 -9.52 -4.31 17.77
N ILE A 442 -9.37 -5.15 16.74
CA ILE A 442 -10.48 -5.61 15.91
C ILE A 442 -11.06 -6.89 16.50
N VAL A 443 -12.31 -6.81 16.94
CA VAL A 443 -13.06 -7.97 17.44
C VAL A 443 -13.80 -8.61 16.27
N ARG A 444 -13.27 -9.75 15.79
CA ARG A 444 -13.82 -10.48 14.63
C ARG A 444 -14.97 -11.41 15.05
N PRO A 445 -15.73 -12.00 14.11
CA PRO A 445 -16.88 -12.84 14.47
C PRO A 445 -16.57 -14.02 15.39
N ASP A 446 -15.39 -14.61 15.25
CA ASP A 446 -14.95 -15.70 16.12
C ASP A 446 -14.72 -15.18 17.56
N ASP A 447 -14.11 -14.00 17.69
CA ASP A 447 -13.92 -13.33 18.98
C ASP A 447 -15.26 -12.88 19.58
N LEU A 448 -16.16 -12.32 18.76
CA LEU A 448 -17.52 -11.97 19.18
C LEU A 448 -18.26 -13.20 19.71
N THR A 449 -18.07 -14.36 19.09
CA THR A 449 -18.68 -15.61 19.56
C THR A 449 -18.12 -16.00 20.93
N LEU A 450 -16.79 -15.94 21.10
CA LEU A 450 -16.12 -16.25 22.38
C LEU A 450 -16.53 -15.27 23.50
N LEU A 451 -16.74 -13.99 23.18
CA LEU A 451 -17.16 -12.98 24.15
C LEU A 451 -18.58 -13.19 24.71
N ASN A 452 -19.40 -14.07 24.13
CA ASN A 452 -20.68 -14.46 24.73
C ASN A 452 -20.50 -15.32 26.00
N ASP A 453 -19.34 -15.96 26.17
CA ASP A 453 -19.00 -16.67 27.40
C ASP A 453 -18.51 -15.65 28.46
N PRO A 454 -19.24 -15.45 29.58
CA PRO A 454 -18.85 -14.50 30.62
C PRO A 454 -17.49 -14.81 31.26
N ASP A 455 -17.10 -16.08 31.35
CA ASP A 455 -15.80 -16.46 31.90
C ASP A 455 -14.66 -16.14 30.93
N TYR A 456 -14.88 -16.32 29.63
CA TYR A 456 -13.95 -15.87 28.61
C TYR A 456 -13.84 -14.34 28.60
N ALA A 457 -14.96 -13.63 28.62
CA ALA A 457 -15.00 -12.17 28.64
C ALA A 457 -14.24 -11.58 29.84
N ARG A 458 -14.40 -12.16 31.04
CA ARG A 458 -13.67 -11.74 32.24
C ARG A 458 -12.16 -12.00 32.15
N ARG A 459 -11.74 -13.14 31.60
CA ARG A 459 -10.31 -13.54 31.57
C ARG A 459 -9.52 -12.94 30.42
N ALA A 460 -10.12 -12.87 29.24
CA ALA A 460 -9.45 -12.59 27.97
C ALA A 460 -10.11 -11.46 27.18
N GLY A 461 -11.29 -11.00 27.59
CA GLY A 461 -12.00 -9.92 26.91
C GLY A 461 -11.27 -8.58 26.97
N PRO A 462 -11.64 -7.64 26.08
CA PRO A 462 -11.00 -6.33 25.99
C PRO A 462 -11.34 -5.42 27.17
N PHE A 463 -12.45 -5.65 27.89
CA PHE A 463 -12.90 -4.81 29.01
C PHE A 463 -12.66 -5.41 30.39
N ARG A 464 -11.73 -6.36 30.51
CA ARG A 464 -11.40 -6.94 31.82
C ARG A 464 -10.78 -5.89 32.75
N PRO A 465 -11.14 -5.86 34.06
CA PRO A 465 -10.76 -4.77 34.96
C PRO A 465 -9.26 -4.50 35.06
N GLU A 466 -8.43 -5.56 35.07
CA GLU A 466 -6.97 -5.44 35.20
C GLU A 466 -6.31 -4.82 33.97
N LEU A 467 -6.95 -4.92 32.81
CA LEU A 467 -6.49 -4.27 31.58
C LEU A 467 -6.99 -2.82 31.54
N VAL A 468 -8.28 -2.61 31.77
CA VAL A 468 -8.91 -1.27 31.69
C VAL A 468 -8.27 -0.30 32.69
N SER A 469 -7.86 -0.78 33.87
CA SER A 469 -7.14 0.02 34.88
C SER A 469 -5.77 0.56 34.43
N GLN A 470 -5.20 0.02 33.35
CA GLN A 470 -3.92 0.47 32.79
C GLN A 470 -4.08 1.52 31.67
N TYR A 471 -5.31 1.82 31.27
CA TYR A 471 -5.67 2.79 30.24
C TYR A 471 -6.38 3.99 30.85
N ASP A 472 -6.27 5.15 30.21
CA ASP A 472 -6.95 6.37 30.67
C ASP A 472 -8.32 6.49 30.02
N CYS A 473 -8.42 6.07 28.76
CA CYS A 473 -9.63 6.14 27.96
C CYS A 473 -9.88 4.84 27.19
N VAL A 474 -11.14 4.56 26.90
CA VAL A 474 -11.60 3.46 26.05
C VAL A 474 -12.42 4.01 24.89
N LEU A 475 -11.96 3.81 23.66
CA LEU A 475 -12.67 4.13 22.44
C LEU A 475 -13.32 2.85 21.87
N ILE A 476 -14.64 2.85 21.80
CA ILE A 476 -15.45 1.74 21.30
C ILE A 476 -16.08 2.16 19.99
N ILE A 477 -15.80 1.42 18.92
CA ILE A 477 -16.36 1.62 17.58
C ILE A 477 -17.29 0.45 17.25
N ASN A 478 -18.48 0.78 16.75
CA ASN A 478 -19.54 -0.17 16.41
C ASN A 478 -19.96 -1.05 17.61
N GLY A 479 -19.91 -0.49 18.82
CA GLY A 479 -20.13 -1.21 20.09
C GLY A 479 -21.44 -1.99 20.20
N ARG A 480 -22.47 -1.62 19.42
CA ARG A 480 -23.75 -2.35 19.32
C ARG A 480 -23.62 -3.83 18.92
N HIS A 481 -22.49 -4.21 18.32
CA HIS A 481 -22.21 -5.59 17.91
C HIS A 481 -21.45 -6.38 18.98
N LEU A 482 -20.99 -5.75 20.06
CA LEU A 482 -20.33 -6.46 21.16
C LEU A 482 -21.38 -7.14 22.05
N PRO A 483 -21.18 -8.42 22.43
CA PRO A 483 -22.07 -9.13 23.34
C PRO A 483 -21.81 -8.82 24.82
N ILE A 484 -20.91 -7.88 25.11
CA ILE A 484 -20.51 -7.48 26.46
C ILE A 484 -20.77 -5.98 26.65
N PRO A 485 -21.16 -5.54 27.87
CA PRO A 485 -21.34 -4.13 28.14
C PRO A 485 -19.99 -3.38 28.07
N PRO A 486 -20.00 -2.06 27.78
CA PRO A 486 -18.82 -1.23 27.93
C PRO A 486 -18.35 -1.23 29.40
N PRO A 487 -17.05 -0.94 29.66
CA PRO A 487 -16.56 -0.80 31.03
C PRO A 487 -17.14 0.44 31.71
N ASP A 488 -17.13 0.45 33.05
CA ASP A 488 -17.52 1.62 33.82
C ASP A 488 -16.56 2.80 33.52
N GLY A 489 -17.11 3.99 33.29
CA GLY A 489 -16.34 5.20 33.00
C GLY A 489 -17.24 6.42 32.75
N GLU A 490 -16.64 7.60 32.82
CA GLU A 490 -17.30 8.86 32.49
C GLU A 490 -17.36 9.02 30.96
N PRO A 491 -18.53 9.17 30.34
CA PRO A 491 -18.62 9.37 28.90
C PRO A 491 -18.06 10.74 28.51
N LEU A 492 -16.99 10.74 27.72
CA LEU A 492 -16.45 11.95 27.11
C LEU A 492 -17.15 12.24 25.78
N TYR A 493 -17.58 11.19 25.07
CA TYR A 493 -18.29 11.29 23.80
C TYR A 493 -19.25 10.12 23.58
N GLU A 494 -20.44 10.42 23.08
CA GLU A 494 -21.42 9.45 22.62
C GLU A 494 -21.95 9.86 21.25
N GLY A 495 -21.60 9.08 20.23
CA GLY A 495 -22.10 9.18 18.88
C GLY A 495 -22.78 7.89 18.44
N PRO A 496 -23.39 7.85 17.23
CA PRO A 496 -24.17 6.71 16.77
C PRO A 496 -23.44 5.36 16.76
N ASP A 497 -22.15 5.39 16.38
CA ASP A 497 -21.30 4.20 16.23
C ASP A 497 -19.99 4.32 17.02
N VAL A 498 -19.86 5.35 17.88
CA VAL A 498 -18.61 5.67 18.58
C VAL A 498 -18.91 6.09 20.01
N VAL A 499 -18.25 5.45 20.97
CA VAL A 499 -18.31 5.84 22.38
C VAL A 499 -16.88 6.02 22.88
N LEU A 500 -16.61 7.14 23.55
CA LEU A 500 -15.36 7.39 24.25
C LEU A 500 -15.64 7.53 25.75
N LEU A 501 -15.02 6.66 26.53
CA LEU A 501 -15.14 6.64 27.99
C LEU A 501 -13.80 7.01 28.62
N LYS A 502 -13.83 7.85 29.65
CA LYS A 502 -12.72 8.06 30.57
C LYS A 502 -12.85 7.05 31.71
N VAL A 503 -11.86 6.16 31.82
CA VAL A 503 -11.88 5.04 32.77
C VAL A 503 -10.90 5.23 33.92
N ASN A 504 -9.85 6.03 33.73
CA ASN A 504 -8.93 6.44 34.78
C ASN A 504 -8.49 7.89 34.55
N GLY A 505 -8.01 8.56 35.60
CA GLY A 505 -7.52 9.93 35.46
C GLY A 505 -6.63 10.38 36.60
N VAL A 506 -5.35 10.59 36.27
CA VAL A 506 -4.54 11.65 36.88
C VAL A 506 -3.90 12.41 35.73
N TYR A 507 -4.57 13.44 35.22
CA TYR A 507 -3.89 14.45 34.40
C TYR A 507 -4.31 15.83 34.91
N ALA A 508 -3.29 16.60 35.31
CA ALA A 508 -3.42 18.00 35.62
C ALA A 508 -3.83 18.74 34.34
N GLU A 509 -4.84 19.59 34.45
CA GLU A 509 -5.15 20.61 33.45
C GLU A 509 -3.87 21.40 33.14
N GLN A 510 -3.25 21.16 31.99
CA GLN A 510 -2.32 22.12 31.41
C GLN A 510 -3.13 22.99 30.45
N ALA A 511 -3.49 24.15 30.97
CA ALA A 511 -4.20 25.22 30.28
C ALA A 511 -3.37 25.82 29.13
N SER A 512 -4.12 26.21 28.09
CA SER A 512 -3.86 27.16 26.98
C SER A 512 -2.68 26.92 26.05
#